data_AF-A0A842HG28-F1
#
_entry.id   AF-A0A842HG28-F1
#
_cell.length_a   1.000
_cell.length_b   1.000
_cell.length_c   1.000
_cell.angle_alpha   90.00
_cell.angle_beta   90.00
_cell.angle_gamma   90.00
#
_symmetry.space_group_name_H-M   'P 1'
#
loop_
_entity.id
_entity.type
_entity.pdbx_description
1 polymer ?
#
loop_
_entity_poly.entity_id
_entity_poly.type
_entity_poly.pdbx_seq_one_letter_code
_entity_poly.pdbx_strand_id
1 'polypeptide(L)'
;MSDSDADFIRQHPEYFEAHGSYLVLRHDLSPLMEKYARAIDSEEFERLRQQVEAIHQQERTGLQQQLDDLRQQHQNATARQLQLQNNLHSLDRAIAQTHYAARLSSLSTLEDMTGKWYRSPTLCLTIDIFGLIMLYIGLIMGTTISLSSTVLGIACIGLGFTLYEQPASFRKIPSMNRFGTMSPLDRENMDKITRIKRITLVEELRNEQKRVRFLNSQIEAYENALHQLDA
;
A
#
# COMPACT_ATOMS: atom_id res chain seq x y z
N MET A 1 -28.01 -40.41 -12.10
CA MET A 1 -27.82 -41.86 -11.91
C MET A 1 -28.50 -42.54 -13.07
N SER A 2 -27.74 -43.32 -13.83
CA SER A 2 -28.32 -44.21 -14.83
C SER A 2 -29.13 -45.30 -14.10
N ASP A 3 -30.14 -45.87 -14.73
CA ASP A 3 -30.95 -46.94 -14.12
C ASP A 3 -30.07 -48.15 -13.72
N SER A 4 -28.95 -48.38 -14.41
CA SER A 4 -27.94 -49.38 -14.05
C SER A 4 -27.20 -49.10 -12.75
N ASP A 5 -26.94 -47.83 -12.41
CA ASP A 5 -26.27 -47.46 -11.15
C ASP A 5 -27.20 -47.71 -9.96
N ALA A 6 -28.50 -47.44 -10.14
CA ALA A 6 -29.51 -47.65 -9.11
C ALA A 6 -29.75 -49.14 -8.82
N ASP A 7 -29.72 -49.99 -9.85
CA ASP A 7 -29.84 -51.44 -9.70
C ASP A 7 -28.59 -52.06 -9.06
N PHE A 8 -27.39 -51.57 -9.40
CA PHE A 8 -26.15 -52.03 -8.75
C PHE A 8 -26.13 -51.72 -7.25
N ILE A 9 -26.53 -50.49 -6.86
CA ILE A 9 -26.61 -50.07 -5.45
C ILE A 9 -27.63 -50.93 -4.67
N ARG A 10 -28.74 -51.34 -5.30
CA ARG A 10 -29.74 -52.22 -4.67
C ARG A 10 -29.25 -53.65 -4.50
N GLN A 11 -28.45 -54.15 -5.44
CA GLN A 11 -27.94 -55.52 -5.42
C GLN A 11 -26.76 -55.68 -4.46
N HIS A 12 -26.01 -54.61 -4.19
CA HIS A 12 -24.81 -54.67 -3.35
C HIS A 12 -24.76 -53.55 -2.27
N PRO A 13 -25.70 -53.53 -1.31
CA PRO A 13 -25.71 -52.55 -0.22
C PRO A 13 -24.45 -52.61 0.67
N GLU A 14 -23.73 -53.73 0.69
CA GLU A 14 -22.52 -53.96 1.49
C GLU A 14 -21.33 -53.05 1.14
N TYR A 15 -21.30 -52.45 -0.06
CA TYR A 15 -20.24 -51.53 -0.49
C TYR A 15 -20.49 -50.07 -0.14
N PHE A 16 -21.67 -49.75 0.40
CA PHE A 16 -22.08 -48.38 0.63
C PHE A 16 -22.47 -48.17 2.10
N GLU A 17 -21.94 -47.11 2.70
CA GLU A 17 -22.38 -46.61 4.01
C GLU A 17 -23.40 -45.49 3.82
N ALA A 18 -24.50 -45.59 4.57
CA ALA A 18 -25.55 -44.58 4.56
C ALA A 18 -25.13 -43.37 5.40
N HIS A 19 -24.74 -42.28 4.73
CA HIS A 19 -24.49 -40.99 5.37
C HIS A 19 -25.70 -40.07 5.17
N GLY A 20 -26.70 -40.25 6.03
CA GLY A 20 -27.92 -39.44 5.99
C GLY A 20 -28.74 -39.71 4.73
N SER A 21 -28.82 -38.75 3.81
CA SER A 21 -29.62 -38.84 2.58
C SER A 21 -28.86 -39.32 1.34
N TYR A 22 -27.57 -39.67 1.47
CA TYR A 22 -26.75 -40.18 0.37
C TYR A 22 -25.91 -41.40 0.80
N LEU A 23 -25.61 -42.26 -0.17
CA LEU A 23 -24.80 -43.47 -0.01
C LEU A 23 -23.36 -43.16 -0.42
N VAL A 24 -22.40 -43.45 0.44
CA VAL A 24 -20.96 -43.25 0.20
C VAL A 24 -20.28 -44.60 0.13
N LEU A 25 -19.38 -44.81 -0.82
CA LEU A 25 -18.62 -46.06 -0.94
C LEU A 25 -17.75 -46.26 0.33
N ARG A 26 -17.75 -47.47 0.91
CA ARG A 26 -17.01 -47.76 2.15
C ARG A 26 -15.50 -47.63 1.93
N HIS A 27 -14.79 -47.13 2.94
CA HIS A 27 -13.35 -46.87 2.84
C HIS A 27 -12.49 -48.16 2.99
N ASP A 28 -13.08 -49.24 3.50
CA ASP A 28 -12.46 -50.53 3.80
C ASP A 28 -12.90 -51.63 2.81
N LEU A 29 -12.76 -51.36 1.50
CA LEU A 29 -13.14 -52.30 0.43
C LEU A 29 -12.21 -53.50 0.27
N SER A 30 -10.97 -53.44 0.80
CA SER A 30 -9.96 -54.50 0.63
C SER A 30 -10.45 -55.91 1.01
N PRO A 31 -11.09 -56.15 2.16
CA PRO A 31 -11.54 -57.49 2.55
C PRO A 31 -12.75 -58.00 1.72
N LEU A 32 -13.57 -57.08 1.21
CA LEU A 32 -14.73 -57.39 0.37
C LEU A 32 -14.31 -57.70 -1.07
N MET A 33 -13.33 -56.96 -1.61
CA MET A 33 -12.69 -57.27 -2.89
C MET A 33 -12.00 -58.63 -2.84
N GLU A 34 -11.34 -58.98 -1.73
CA GLU A 34 -10.64 -60.26 -1.58
C GLU A 34 -11.61 -61.46 -1.49
N LYS A 35 -12.80 -61.27 -0.92
CA LYS A 35 -13.88 -62.28 -0.94
C LYS A 35 -14.48 -62.48 -2.33
N TYR A 36 -14.65 -61.41 -3.09
CA TYR A 36 -15.16 -61.46 -4.46
C TYR A 36 -14.14 -62.00 -5.47
N ALA A 37 -12.84 -61.70 -5.27
CA ALA A 37 -11.74 -62.27 -6.05
C ALA A 37 -11.65 -63.80 -5.98
N ARG A 38 -12.22 -64.42 -4.93
CA ARG A 38 -12.30 -65.88 -4.80
C ARG A 38 -13.56 -66.49 -5.44
N ALA A 39 -14.54 -65.66 -5.82
CA ALA A 39 -15.85 -66.10 -6.31
C ALA A 39 -16.10 -65.79 -7.80
N ILE A 40 -15.35 -64.84 -8.37
CA ILE A 40 -15.47 -64.39 -9.77
C ILE A 40 -14.31 -64.97 -10.60
N ASP A 41 -14.56 -65.31 -11.87
CA ASP A 41 -13.53 -65.68 -12.85
C ASP A 41 -12.43 -64.60 -12.91
N SER A 42 -11.16 -65.02 -12.88
CA SER A 42 -10.01 -64.10 -12.77
C SER A 42 -9.99 -62.98 -13.83
N GLU A 43 -10.62 -63.18 -14.99
CA GLU A 43 -10.75 -62.19 -16.06
C GLU A 43 -11.69 -61.02 -15.71
N GLU A 44 -12.84 -61.27 -15.08
CA GLU A 44 -13.80 -60.21 -14.74
C GLU A 44 -13.27 -59.33 -13.60
N PHE A 45 -12.56 -59.94 -12.64
CA PHE A 45 -11.85 -59.21 -11.58
C PHE A 45 -10.75 -58.31 -12.17
N GLU A 46 -9.96 -58.81 -13.12
CA GLU A 46 -8.89 -58.03 -13.73
C GLU A 46 -9.44 -56.87 -14.59
N ARG A 47 -10.58 -57.06 -15.26
CA ARG A 47 -11.30 -55.97 -15.98
C ARG A 47 -11.83 -54.91 -15.04
N LEU A 48 -12.44 -55.30 -13.91
CA LEU A 48 -12.91 -54.38 -12.88
C LEU A 48 -11.75 -53.59 -12.27
N ARG A 49 -10.63 -54.26 -11.99
CA ARG A 49 -9.41 -53.62 -11.50
C ARG A 49 -8.88 -52.58 -12.48
N GLN A 50 -8.76 -52.93 -13.76
CA GLN A 50 -8.33 -51.99 -14.80
C GLN A 50 -9.28 -50.81 -14.97
N GLN A 51 -10.60 -51.02 -14.86
CA GLN A 51 -11.58 -49.93 -14.89
C GLN A 51 -11.45 -49.00 -13.68
N VAL A 52 -11.30 -49.53 -12.47
CA VAL A 52 -11.13 -48.72 -11.25
C VAL A 52 -9.82 -47.93 -11.30
N GLU A 53 -8.75 -48.53 -11.82
CA GLU A 53 -7.45 -47.88 -11.97
C GLU A 53 -7.46 -46.80 -13.05
N ALA A 54 -8.19 -47.02 -14.15
CA ALA A 54 -8.44 -46.01 -15.17
C ALA A 54 -9.25 -44.82 -14.63
N ILE A 55 -10.29 -45.08 -13.83
CA ILE A 55 -11.10 -44.03 -13.18
C ILE A 55 -10.23 -43.23 -12.20
N HIS A 56 -9.42 -43.89 -11.37
CA HIS A 56 -8.50 -43.21 -10.45
C HIS A 56 -7.49 -42.33 -11.19
N GLN A 57 -6.91 -42.82 -12.29
CA GLN A 57 -5.98 -42.02 -13.11
C GLN A 57 -6.67 -40.83 -13.76
N GLN A 58 -7.91 -40.99 -14.22
CA GLN A 58 -8.70 -39.92 -14.82
C GLN A 58 -9.08 -38.85 -13.77
N GLU A 59 -9.51 -39.25 -12.58
CA GLU A 59 -9.80 -38.33 -11.49
C GLU A 59 -8.55 -37.59 -11.02
N ARG A 60 -7.42 -38.30 -10.89
CA ARG A 60 -6.12 -37.71 -10.53
C ARG A 60 -5.69 -36.65 -11.52
N THR A 61 -5.71 -36.97 -12.82
CA THR A 61 -5.31 -36.01 -13.86
C THR A 61 -6.25 -34.81 -13.91
N GLY A 62 -7.56 -35.02 -13.71
CA GLY A 62 -8.54 -33.94 -13.62
C GLY A 62 -8.30 -33.01 -12.43
N LEU A 63 -8.10 -33.56 -11.23
CA LEU A 63 -7.80 -32.77 -10.02
C LEU A 63 -6.47 -32.02 -10.15
N GLN A 64 -5.46 -32.66 -10.73
CA GLN A 64 -4.14 -32.05 -10.91
C GLN A 64 -4.19 -30.88 -11.89
N GLN A 65 -4.97 -31.01 -12.97
CA GLN A 65 -5.19 -29.91 -13.91
C GLN A 65 -5.95 -28.74 -13.27
N GLN A 66 -7.00 -29.02 -12.47
CA GLN A 66 -7.72 -27.97 -11.73
C GLN A 66 -6.82 -27.26 -10.70
N LEU A 67 -5.90 -28.00 -10.08
CA LEU A 67 -4.95 -27.47 -9.12
C LEU A 67 -3.93 -26.54 -9.78
N ASP A 68 -3.43 -26.91 -10.96
CA ASP A 68 -2.54 -26.06 -11.75
C ASP A 68 -3.23 -24.77 -12.22
N ASP A 69 -4.48 -24.86 -12.67
CA ASP A 69 -5.30 -23.69 -13.02
C ASP A 69 -5.51 -22.76 -11.81
N LEU A 70 -5.81 -23.33 -10.64
CA LEU A 70 -5.95 -22.57 -9.38
C LEU A 70 -4.64 -21.90 -8.96
N ARG A 71 -3.51 -22.59 -9.09
CA ARG A 71 -2.18 -22.02 -8.83
C ARG A 71 -1.87 -20.86 -9.77
N GLN A 72 -2.21 -20.99 -11.05
CA GLN A 72 -2.03 -19.91 -12.02
C GLN A 72 -2.92 -18.70 -11.67
N GLN A 73 -4.18 -18.92 -11.29
CA GLN A 73 -5.08 -17.85 -10.85
C GLN A 73 -4.55 -17.16 -9.59
N HIS A 74 -3.99 -17.92 -8.65
CA HIS A 74 -3.38 -17.38 -7.44
C HIS A 74 -2.17 -16.49 -7.74
N GLN A 75 -1.28 -16.95 -8.62
CA GLN A 75 -0.12 -16.16 -9.07
C GLN A 75 -0.56 -14.85 -9.75
N ASN A 76 -1.59 -14.90 -10.58
CA ASN A 76 -2.14 -13.70 -11.22
C ASN A 76 -2.76 -12.74 -10.20
N ALA A 77 -3.52 -13.25 -9.23
CA ALA A 77 -4.14 -12.43 -8.18
C ALA A 77 -3.08 -11.78 -7.27
N THR A 78 -2.03 -12.51 -6.90
CA THR A 78 -0.92 -11.99 -6.09
C THR A 78 -0.11 -10.93 -6.83
N ALA A 79 0.17 -11.13 -8.12
CA ALA A 79 0.82 -10.12 -8.95
C ALA A 79 -0.01 -8.82 -9.03
N ARG A 80 -1.33 -8.96 -9.20
CA ARG A 80 -2.25 -7.81 -9.22
C ARG A 80 -2.31 -7.07 -7.89
N GLN A 81 -2.31 -7.80 -6.77
CA GLN A 81 -2.22 -7.23 -5.43
C GLN A 81 -0.94 -6.40 -5.26
N LEU A 82 0.21 -6.91 -5.70
CA LEU A 82 1.48 -6.19 -5.64
C LEU A 82 1.44 -4.90 -6.48
N GLN A 83 0.83 -4.97 -7.67
CA GLN A 83 0.66 -3.81 -8.55
C GLN A 83 -0.20 -2.72 -7.88
N LEU A 84 -1.32 -3.09 -7.27
CA LEU A 84 -2.17 -2.15 -6.53
C LEU A 84 -1.43 -1.52 -5.35
N GLN A 85 -0.63 -2.30 -4.62
CA GLN A 85 0.19 -1.79 -3.52
C GLN A 85 1.26 -0.78 -4.00
N ASN A 86 1.90 -1.06 -5.13
CA ASN A 86 2.86 -0.14 -5.75
C ASN A 86 2.19 1.15 -6.22
N ASN A 87 0.98 1.06 -6.79
CA ASN A 87 0.19 2.23 -7.19
C ASN A 87 -0.22 3.08 -5.98
N LEU A 88 -0.57 2.46 -4.86
CA LEU A 88 -0.90 3.18 -3.64
C LEU A 88 0.33 3.88 -3.04
N HIS A 89 1.48 3.21 -3.01
CA HIS A 89 2.72 3.83 -2.57
C HIS A 89 3.18 4.98 -3.47
N SER A 90 3.04 4.87 -4.79
CA SER A 90 3.39 5.96 -5.70
C SER A 90 2.45 7.17 -5.54
N LEU A 91 1.17 6.93 -5.31
CA LEU A 91 0.19 7.96 -4.99
C LEU A 91 0.53 8.68 -3.67
N ASP A 92 0.84 7.94 -2.61
CA ASP A 92 1.23 8.52 -1.31
C ASP A 92 2.53 9.35 -1.43
N ARG A 93 3.50 8.92 -2.25
CA ARG A 93 4.71 9.73 -2.53
C ARG A 93 4.38 11.02 -3.28
N ALA A 94 3.49 10.96 -4.28
CA ALA A 94 3.08 12.14 -5.02
C ALA A 94 2.39 13.17 -4.11
N ILE A 95 1.52 12.70 -3.20
CA ILE A 95 0.87 13.53 -2.17
C ILE A 95 1.92 14.16 -1.22
N ALA A 96 2.89 13.37 -0.75
CA ALA A 96 3.94 13.89 0.13
C ALA A 96 4.77 14.98 -0.56
N GLN A 97 5.11 14.79 -1.85
CA GLN A 97 5.85 15.77 -2.64
C GLN A 97 5.05 17.06 -2.87
N THR A 98 3.75 16.98 -3.14
CA THR A 98 2.91 18.18 -3.32
C THR A 98 2.76 18.95 -2.01
N HIS A 99 2.57 18.28 -0.87
CA HIS A 99 2.53 18.93 0.44
C HIS A 99 3.87 19.57 0.81
N TYR A 100 4.99 18.89 0.53
CA TYR A 100 6.32 19.44 0.77
C TYR A 100 6.59 20.69 -0.06
N ALA A 101 6.26 20.66 -1.36
CA ALA A 101 6.36 21.81 -2.24
C ALA A 101 5.47 22.98 -1.80
N ALA A 102 4.23 22.70 -1.37
CA ALA A 102 3.32 23.71 -0.83
C ALA A 102 3.90 24.35 0.45
N ARG A 103 4.46 23.56 1.36
CA ARG A 103 5.09 24.05 2.59
C ARG A 103 6.33 24.91 2.30
N LEU A 104 7.18 24.48 1.37
CA LEU A 104 8.33 25.28 0.93
C LEU A 104 7.90 26.61 0.31
N SER A 105 6.86 26.63 -0.53
CA SER A 105 6.34 27.88 -1.10
C SER A 105 5.86 28.83 0.00
N SER A 106 5.14 28.32 1.01
CA SER A 106 4.68 29.13 2.15
C SER A 106 5.83 29.68 3.01
N LEU A 107 6.90 28.90 3.17
CA LEU A 107 8.10 29.33 3.90
C LEU A 107 8.86 30.40 3.11
N SER A 108 9.04 30.23 1.79
CA SER A 108 9.68 31.24 0.95
C SER A 108 8.91 32.57 0.94
N THR A 109 7.57 32.55 0.98
CA THR A 109 6.78 33.78 1.11
C THR A 109 6.95 34.44 2.47
N LEU A 110 7.16 33.65 3.53
CA LEU A 110 7.36 34.17 4.89
C LEU A 110 8.77 34.76 5.05
N GLU A 111 9.77 34.13 4.44
CA GLU A 111 11.15 34.62 4.35
C GLU A 111 11.24 35.91 3.52
N ASP A 112 10.49 36.01 2.42
CA ASP A 112 10.36 37.24 1.64
C ASP A 112 9.68 38.36 2.43
N MET A 113 8.76 38.04 3.34
CA MET A 113 8.14 39.03 4.21
C MET A 113 9.13 39.50 5.29
N THR A 114 9.77 38.59 6.04
CA THR A 114 10.71 38.95 7.11
C THR A 114 11.97 39.64 6.58
N GLY A 115 12.50 39.20 5.43
CA GLY A 115 13.64 39.82 4.77
C GLY A 115 13.37 41.25 4.26
N LYS A 116 12.12 41.59 3.91
CA LYS A 116 11.74 42.96 3.50
C LYS A 116 11.70 43.94 4.67
N TRP A 117 11.32 43.50 5.87
CA TRP A 117 11.37 44.35 7.07
C TRP A 117 12.80 44.71 7.45
N TYR A 118 13.71 43.72 7.43
CA TYR A 118 15.10 43.94 7.83
C TYR A 118 15.92 44.76 6.81
N ARG A 119 15.49 44.77 5.54
CA ARG A 119 16.13 45.54 4.45
C ARG A 119 15.44 46.86 4.12
N SER A 120 14.48 47.31 4.93
CA SER A 120 13.85 48.61 4.66
C SER A 120 14.86 49.74 4.92
N PRO A 121 15.22 50.55 3.91
CA PRO A 121 16.16 51.66 4.10
C PRO A 121 15.63 52.67 5.12
N THR A 122 14.31 52.77 5.28
CA THR A 122 13.69 53.62 6.31
C THR A 122 13.99 53.14 7.72
N LEU A 123 13.99 51.82 7.99
CA LEU A 123 14.28 51.29 9.32
C LEU A 123 15.76 51.46 9.68
N CYS A 124 16.67 51.22 8.73
CA CYS A 124 18.10 51.47 8.91
C CYS A 124 18.36 52.95 9.24
N LEU A 125 17.78 53.87 8.46
CA LEU A 125 17.88 55.31 8.72
C LEU A 125 17.31 55.71 10.09
N THR A 126 16.19 55.12 10.53
CA THR A 126 15.66 55.43 11.87
C THR A 126 16.57 54.95 13.00
N ILE A 127 17.25 53.82 12.83
CA ILE A 127 18.22 53.29 13.80
C ILE A 127 19.47 54.17 13.84
N ASP A 128 19.98 54.58 12.69
CA ASP A 128 21.15 55.47 12.60
C ASP A 128 20.85 56.86 13.18
N ILE A 129 19.69 57.44 12.85
CA ILE A 129 19.24 58.73 13.41
C ILE A 129 19.10 58.62 14.93
N PHE A 130 18.52 57.54 15.45
CA PHE A 130 18.42 57.32 16.89
C PHE A 130 19.79 57.18 17.56
N GLY A 131 20.73 56.46 16.93
CA GLY A 131 22.10 56.33 17.39
C GLY A 131 22.84 57.68 17.44
N LEU A 132 22.66 58.52 16.42
CA LEU A 132 23.22 59.88 16.37
C LEU A 132 22.64 60.79 17.47
N ILE A 133 21.32 60.70 17.73
CA ILE A 133 20.68 61.45 18.82
C ILE A 133 21.25 61.04 20.18
N MET A 134 21.39 59.73 20.42
CA MET A 134 21.97 59.22 21.66
C MET A 134 23.43 59.62 21.85
N LEU A 135 24.21 59.61 20.76
CA LEU A 135 25.60 60.05 20.76
C LEU A 135 25.72 61.55 21.07
N TYR A 136 24.85 62.38 20.50
CA TYR A 136 24.80 63.82 20.75
C TYR A 136 24.43 64.14 22.21
N ILE A 137 23.42 63.45 22.77
CA ILE A 137 23.02 63.60 24.17
C ILE A 137 24.18 63.19 25.10
N GLY A 138 24.83 62.07 24.81
CA GLY A 138 25.99 61.62 25.56
C GLY A 138 27.12 62.65 25.55
N LEU A 139 27.45 63.23 24.39
CA LEU A 139 28.53 64.21 24.25
C LEU A 139 28.28 65.50 25.04
N ILE A 140 27.02 65.95 25.11
CA ILE A 140 26.64 67.16 25.88
C ILE A 140 26.64 66.92 27.39
N MET A 141 26.21 65.74 27.84
CA MET A 141 25.88 65.53 29.24
C MET A 141 27.09 65.29 30.17
N GLY A 142 28.33 65.17 29.66
CA GLY A 142 29.61 65.31 30.38
C GLY A 142 29.83 64.52 31.69
N THR A 143 28.91 63.64 32.07
CA THR A 143 28.83 62.91 33.35
C THR A 143 28.90 61.41 33.10
N THR A 144 28.94 60.55 34.11
CA THR A 144 29.02 59.08 33.94
C THR A 144 27.87 58.46 33.11
N ILE A 145 26.73 59.16 32.94
CA ILE A 145 25.61 58.79 32.05
C ILE A 145 25.95 59.06 30.56
N SER A 146 26.93 59.93 30.29
CA SER A 146 27.49 60.20 28.96
C SER A 146 28.11 58.94 28.35
N LEU A 147 28.90 58.20 29.13
CA LEU A 147 29.66 57.06 28.58
C LEU A 147 28.73 55.94 28.08
N SER A 148 27.66 55.64 28.82
CA SER A 148 26.70 54.60 28.44
C SER A 148 25.84 55.00 27.24
N SER A 149 25.43 56.26 27.15
CA SER A 149 24.66 56.78 26.00
C SER A 149 25.51 56.90 24.73
N THR A 150 26.78 57.28 24.84
CA THR A 150 27.72 57.30 23.70
C THR A 150 28.04 55.89 23.21
N VAL A 151 28.27 54.92 24.10
CA VAL A 151 28.50 53.51 23.72
C VAL A 151 27.27 52.91 23.03
N LEU A 152 26.07 53.19 23.56
CA LEU A 152 24.82 52.75 22.93
C LEU A 152 24.61 53.39 21.56
N GLY A 153 24.93 54.67 21.40
CA GLY A 153 24.86 55.38 20.12
C GLY A 153 25.79 54.78 19.07
N ILE A 154 27.05 54.50 19.42
CA ILE A 154 28.02 53.85 18.53
C ILE A 154 27.56 52.44 18.16
N ALA A 155 27.01 51.69 19.11
CA ALA A 155 26.47 50.35 18.85
C ALA A 155 25.27 50.38 17.90
N CYS A 156 24.36 51.35 18.04
CA CYS A 156 23.22 51.53 17.15
C CYS A 156 23.66 51.88 15.71
N ILE A 157 24.63 52.78 15.55
CA ILE A 157 25.19 53.15 14.24
C ILE A 157 25.93 51.96 13.61
N GLY A 158 26.71 51.20 14.40
CA GLY A 158 27.36 49.98 13.94
C GLY A 158 26.35 48.91 13.51
N LEU A 159 25.22 48.78 14.22
CA LEU A 159 24.12 47.91 13.82
C LEU A 159 23.49 48.41 12.51
N GLY A 160 23.14 49.69 12.38
CA GLY A 160 22.60 50.24 11.13
C GLY A 160 23.49 50.00 9.91
N PHE A 161 24.81 50.17 10.06
CA PHE A 161 25.78 49.92 9.00
C PHE A 161 25.90 48.42 8.65
N THR A 162 25.97 47.54 9.65
CA THR A 162 26.04 46.08 9.41
C THR A 162 24.74 45.52 8.80
N LEU A 163 23.60 46.13 9.09
CA LEU A 163 22.31 45.83 8.46
C LEU A 163 22.28 46.28 6.99
N TYR A 164 22.90 47.43 6.69
CA TYR A 164 22.97 48.00 5.35
C TYR A 164 23.90 47.22 4.41
N GLU A 165 25.05 46.73 4.92
CA GLU A 165 26.06 46.03 4.13
C GLU A 165 25.82 44.53 3.90
N GLN A 166 24.78 43.91 4.47
CA GLN A 166 24.58 42.46 4.24
C GLN A 166 24.34 42.16 2.75
N PRO A 167 25.26 41.45 2.06
CA PRO A 167 25.08 41.10 0.67
C PRO A 167 23.87 40.18 0.52
N ALA A 168 23.10 40.38 -0.56
CA ALA A 168 21.94 39.58 -0.94
C ALA A 168 22.30 38.13 -1.36
N SER A 169 23.03 37.42 -0.50
CA SER A 169 23.65 36.11 -0.81
C SER A 169 22.70 34.93 -0.69
N PHE A 170 21.50 35.10 -0.14
CA PHE A 170 20.45 34.08 -0.20
C PHE A 170 19.59 34.29 -1.44
N ARG A 171 20.20 34.10 -2.62
CA ARG A 171 19.43 34.02 -3.87
C ARG A 171 19.90 32.82 -4.68
N LYS A 172 19.27 31.69 -4.39
CA LYS A 172 18.93 30.61 -5.34
C LYS A 172 18.21 29.50 -4.57
N ILE A 173 17.06 29.82 -3.98
CA ILE A 173 16.01 28.80 -3.95
C ILE A 173 15.56 28.75 -5.42
N PRO A 174 15.71 27.62 -6.14
CA PRO A 174 15.22 27.53 -7.50
C PRO A 174 13.73 27.88 -7.45
N SER A 175 13.35 28.98 -8.09
CA SER A 175 11.96 29.40 -8.20
C SER A 175 11.23 28.23 -8.87
N MET A 176 10.51 27.47 -8.06
CA MET A 176 9.70 26.35 -8.49
C MET A 176 8.42 26.91 -9.13
N ASN A 177 8.58 27.77 -10.13
CA ASN A 177 7.54 28.38 -10.95
C ASN A 177 7.01 27.36 -11.98
N ARG A 178 6.64 26.17 -11.51
CA ARG A 178 5.93 25.16 -12.32
C ARG A 178 4.66 24.65 -11.65
N PHE A 179 4.32 25.10 -10.45
CA PHE A 179 2.95 25.00 -9.97
C PHE A 179 2.26 26.32 -10.34
N GLY A 180 1.66 26.33 -11.53
CA GLY A 180 0.69 27.35 -11.89
C GLY A 180 -0.30 27.50 -10.74
N THR A 181 -0.68 28.74 -10.44
CA THR A 181 -1.64 29.10 -9.40
C THR A 181 -2.97 28.40 -9.66
N MET A 182 -3.12 27.16 -9.17
CA MET A 182 -4.41 26.47 -9.09
C MET A 182 -5.32 27.30 -8.20
N SER A 183 -6.55 27.55 -8.63
CA SER A 183 -7.50 28.27 -7.79
C SER A 183 -7.77 27.48 -6.50
N PRO A 184 -8.18 28.13 -5.40
CA PRO A 184 -8.52 27.44 -4.16
C PRO A 184 -9.57 26.33 -4.36
N LEU A 185 -10.51 26.55 -5.29
CA LEU A 185 -11.55 25.60 -5.65
C LEU A 185 -11.00 24.37 -6.39
N ASP A 186 -10.04 24.57 -7.30
CA ASP A 186 -9.37 23.48 -8.02
C ASP A 186 -8.51 22.63 -7.07
N ARG A 187 -7.92 23.26 -6.06
CA ARG A 187 -7.13 22.58 -5.03
C ARG A 187 -8.01 21.70 -4.13
N GLU A 188 -9.14 22.22 -3.69
CA GLU A 188 -10.11 21.44 -2.89
C GLU A 188 -10.69 20.26 -3.68
N ASN A 189 -11.01 20.48 -4.96
CA ASN A 189 -11.50 19.42 -5.84
C ASN A 189 -10.42 18.34 -6.09
N MET A 190 -9.16 18.72 -6.29
CA MET A 190 -8.05 17.78 -6.44
C MET A 190 -7.81 16.94 -5.18
N ASP A 191 -7.90 17.53 -3.99
CA ASP A 191 -7.77 16.80 -2.73
C ASP A 191 -8.91 15.79 -2.54
N LYS A 192 -10.16 16.18 -2.88
CA LYS A 192 -11.32 15.28 -2.87
C LYS A 192 -11.12 14.12 -3.85
N ILE A 193 -10.71 14.40 -5.09
CA ILE A 193 -10.45 13.37 -6.11
C ILE A 193 -9.34 12.42 -5.66
N THR A 194 -8.28 12.95 -5.06
CA THR A 194 -7.16 12.13 -4.58
C THR A 194 -7.56 11.23 -3.42
N ARG A 195 -8.39 11.75 -2.50
CA ARG A 195 -8.95 10.96 -1.40
C ARG A 195 -9.87 9.85 -1.91
N ILE A 196 -10.73 10.15 -2.89
CA ILE A 196 -11.60 9.14 -3.52
C ILE A 196 -10.74 8.05 -4.18
N LYS A 197 -9.75 8.43 -5.00
CA LYS A 197 -8.83 7.47 -5.65
C LYS A 197 -8.13 6.58 -4.64
N ARG A 198 -7.67 7.14 -3.51
CA ARG A 198 -7.03 6.37 -2.44
C ARG A 198 -7.98 5.36 -1.83
N ILE A 199 -9.22 5.77 -1.52
CA ILE A 199 -10.25 4.88 -0.95
C ILE A 199 -10.55 3.73 -1.92
N THR A 200 -10.76 4.03 -3.20
CA THR A 200 -11.03 3.02 -4.23
C THR A 200 -9.88 2.01 -4.34
N LEU A 201 -8.63 2.46 -4.40
CA LEU A 201 -7.47 1.56 -4.46
C LEU A 201 -7.32 0.69 -3.21
N VAL A 202 -7.62 1.23 -2.03
CA VAL A 202 -7.60 0.45 -0.77
C VAL A 202 -8.69 -0.62 -0.79
N GLU A 203 -9.87 -0.30 -1.29
CA GLU A 203 -10.99 -1.23 -1.36
C GLU A 203 -10.72 -2.36 -2.39
N GLU A 204 -10.18 -2.02 -3.56
CA GLU A 204 -9.71 -2.99 -4.55
C GLU A 204 -8.63 -3.91 -3.97
N LEU A 205 -7.64 -3.36 -3.27
CA LEU A 205 -6.59 -4.14 -2.61
C LEU A 205 -7.18 -5.11 -1.57
N ARG A 206 -8.16 -4.65 -0.79
CA ARG A 206 -8.84 -5.47 0.22
C ARG A 206 -9.62 -6.61 -0.42
N ASN A 207 -10.27 -6.36 -1.55
CA ASN A 207 -11.01 -7.37 -2.29
C ASN A 207 -10.09 -8.42 -2.91
N GLU A 208 -8.97 -8.01 -3.53
CA GLU A 208 -7.99 -8.96 -4.07
C GLU A 208 -7.32 -9.77 -2.95
N GLN A 209 -7.04 -9.18 -1.77
CA GLN A 209 -6.55 -9.93 -0.61
C GLN A 209 -7.53 -11.02 -0.15
N LYS A 210 -8.83 -10.74 -0.14
CA LYS A 210 -9.85 -11.77 0.18
C LYS A 210 -9.85 -12.88 -0.87
N ARG A 211 -9.72 -12.52 -2.15
CA ARG A 211 -9.65 -13.48 -3.26
C ARG A 211 -8.43 -14.40 -3.14
N VAL A 212 -7.25 -13.86 -2.82
CA VAL A 212 -6.03 -14.65 -2.61
C VAL A 212 -6.21 -15.63 -1.45
N ARG A 213 -6.79 -15.20 -0.32
CA ARG A 213 -7.05 -16.10 0.82
C ARG A 213 -8.03 -17.22 0.46
N PHE A 214 -9.07 -16.89 -0.30
CA PHE A 214 -10.03 -17.88 -0.78
C PHE A 214 -9.38 -18.90 -1.72
N LEU A 215 -8.57 -18.45 -2.67
CA LEU A 215 -7.82 -19.34 -3.56
C LEU A 215 -6.85 -20.24 -2.79
N ASN A 216 -6.14 -19.71 -1.78
CA ASN A 216 -5.30 -20.53 -0.90
C ASN A 216 -6.08 -21.65 -0.22
N SER A 217 -7.25 -21.32 0.35
CA SER A 217 -8.07 -22.33 1.03
C SER A 217 -8.58 -23.43 0.06
N GLN A 218 -8.84 -23.08 -1.20
CA GLN A 218 -9.19 -24.09 -2.21
C GLN A 218 -7.99 -24.95 -2.57
N ILE A 219 -6.82 -24.35 -2.79
CA ILE A 219 -5.59 -25.09 -3.08
C ILE A 219 -5.29 -26.10 -1.96
N GLU A 220 -5.34 -25.68 -0.70
CA GLU A 220 -5.15 -26.59 0.45
C GLU A 220 -6.18 -27.74 0.48
N ALA A 221 -7.45 -27.47 0.14
CA ALA A 221 -8.47 -28.51 0.07
C ALA A 221 -8.20 -29.52 -1.05
N TYR A 222 -7.77 -29.06 -2.23
CA TYR A 222 -7.43 -29.94 -3.36
C TYR A 222 -6.13 -30.71 -3.10
N GLU A 223 -5.12 -30.11 -2.47
CA GLU A 223 -3.89 -30.81 -2.07
C GLU A 223 -4.18 -31.93 -1.06
N ASN A 224 -5.07 -31.67 -0.08
CA ASN A 224 -5.50 -32.70 0.87
C ASN A 224 -6.30 -33.83 0.20
N ALA A 225 -7.18 -33.51 -0.75
CA ALA A 225 -7.93 -34.52 -1.52
C ALA A 225 -6.99 -35.40 -2.36
N LEU A 226 -5.96 -34.80 -2.97
CA LEU A 226 -4.94 -35.53 -3.73
C LEU A 226 -4.11 -36.44 -2.83
N HIS A 227 -3.76 -35.96 -1.63
CA HIS A 227 -3.06 -36.78 -0.63
C HIS A 227 -3.90 -37.96 -0.12
N GLN A 228 -5.23 -37.82 -0.01
CA GLN A 228 -6.13 -38.92 0.35
C GLN A 228 -6.25 -39.98 -0.75
N LEU A 229 -6.07 -39.59 -2.02
CA LEU A 229 -6.02 -40.51 -3.15
C LEU A 229 -4.69 -41.26 -3.27
N ASP A 230 -3.60 -40.70 -2.74
CA ASP A 230 -2.26 -41.31 -2.72
C ASP A 230 -2.00 -42.20 -1.48
N ALA A 231 -2.90 -42.18 -0.48
CA ALA A 231 -2.77 -42.92 0.80
C ALA A 231 -3.57 -44.22 0.83
#